data_AF-R6YFW2-F1
#
_entry.id   AF-R6YFW2-F1
#
_cell.length_a   1.000
_cell.length_b   1.000
_cell.length_c   1.000
_cell.angle_alpha   90.00
_cell.angle_beta   90.00
_cell.angle_gamma   90.00
#
_symmetry.space_group_name_H-M   'P 1'
#
loop_
_entity.id
_entity.type
_entity.pdbx_description
1 polymer ?
#
loop_
_entity_poly.entity_id
_entity_poly.type
_entity_poly.pdbx_seq_one_letter_code
_entity_poly.pdbx_strand_id
1 'polypeptide(L)'
;MVMKIPLQQVIEAIEMADDAFTAFWDSKTGETVYLDDGLISGMRNEELENLLETESERFYRFPSKWDIHEYSIMEDFIDSLTPGGIQDELAWAIRGSGAFRRFKDKLYFFGIEQQWYDFRDNAFRELAIRWCRDNELEYTE
;
A
#
# COMPACT_ATOMS: atom_id res chain seq x y z
N MET A 1 12.14 18.32 17.80
CA MET A 1 12.29 16.85 17.85
C MET A 1 11.74 16.34 16.54
N VAL A 2 12.51 15.59 15.75
CA VAL A 2 11.97 14.94 14.55
C VAL A 2 11.15 13.74 15.01
N MET A 3 9.94 13.59 14.50
CA MET A 3 9.04 12.51 14.89
C MET A 3 9.50 11.21 14.22
N LYS A 4 9.26 10.08 14.91
CA LYS A 4 9.71 8.76 14.49
C LYS A 4 8.54 7.79 14.40
N ILE A 5 8.51 7.02 13.32
CA ILE A 5 7.53 5.96 13.08
C ILE A 5 8.24 4.63 12.78
N PRO A 6 7.78 3.49 13.30
CA PRO A 6 8.25 2.19 12.83
C PRO A 6 7.94 2.01 11.34
N LEU A 7 8.95 1.69 10.53
CA LEU A 7 8.76 1.50 9.09
C LEU A 7 7.76 0.37 8.80
N GLN A 8 7.77 -0.67 9.64
CA GLN A 8 6.82 -1.76 9.59
C GLN A 8 5.35 -1.29 9.71
N GLN A 9 5.06 -0.27 10.53
CA GLN A 9 3.71 0.28 10.66
C GLN A 9 3.24 0.94 9.34
N VAL A 10 4.15 1.60 8.62
CA VAL A 10 3.86 2.20 7.32
C VAL A 10 3.63 1.10 6.26
N ILE A 11 4.44 0.05 6.28
CA ILE A 11 4.30 -1.11 5.38
C ILE A 11 2.95 -1.79 5.60
N GLU A 12 2.57 -2.05 6.85
CA GLU A 12 1.27 -2.63 7.20
C GLU A 12 0.11 -1.77 6.71
N ALA A 13 0.21 -0.43 6.85
CA ALA A 13 -0.81 0.47 6.33
C ALA A 13 -0.91 0.43 4.80
N ILE A 14 0.21 0.27 4.09
CA ILE A 14 0.26 0.09 2.62
C ILE A 14 -0.40 -1.24 2.22
N GLU A 15 -0.07 -2.33 2.91
CA GLU A 15 -0.64 -3.66 2.65
C GLU A 15 -2.15 -3.73 2.90
N MET A 16 -2.63 -2.99 3.90
CA MET A 16 -4.04 -2.95 4.28
C MET A 16 -4.83 -1.88 3.50
N ALA A 17 -4.22 -1.11 2.60
CA ALA A 17 -4.90 -0.03 1.91
C ALA A 17 -6.12 -0.54 1.12
N ASP A 18 -7.29 0.02 1.42
CA ASP A 18 -8.58 -0.36 0.84
C ASP A 18 -9.40 0.89 0.49
N ASP A 19 -10.51 0.75 -0.24
CA ASP A 19 -11.44 1.86 -0.49
C ASP A 19 -12.39 2.09 0.69
N ALA A 20 -12.65 1.08 1.50
CA ALA A 20 -13.63 1.14 2.57
C ALA A 20 -13.21 2.03 3.75
N PHE A 21 -11.93 2.42 3.83
CA PHE A 21 -11.42 3.30 4.86
C PHE A 21 -10.17 4.06 4.40
N THR A 22 -9.87 5.15 5.10
CA THR A 22 -8.58 5.85 5.01
C THR A 22 -7.82 5.67 6.31
N ALA A 23 -6.57 5.22 6.22
CA ALA A 23 -5.68 5.08 7.38
C ALA A 23 -4.84 6.35 7.58
N PHE A 24 -4.68 6.74 8.85
CA PHE A 24 -3.84 7.86 9.27
C PHE A 24 -2.94 7.43 10.41
N TRP A 25 -1.75 8.00 10.47
CA TRP A 25 -0.90 7.96 11.66
C TRP A 25 -1.21 9.16 12.55
N ASP A 26 -1.54 8.92 13.82
CA ASP A 26 -1.65 9.95 14.84
C ASP A 26 -0.27 10.14 15.49
N SER A 27 0.40 11.24 15.14
CA SER A 27 1.75 11.53 15.66
C SER A 27 1.82 11.80 17.17
N LYS A 28 0.67 12.04 17.82
CA LYS A 28 0.58 12.28 19.27
C LYS A 28 0.52 10.97 20.06
N THR A 29 -0.19 9.97 19.54
CA THR A 29 -0.32 8.65 20.19
C THR A 29 0.69 7.63 19.64
N GLY A 30 1.14 7.84 18.40
CA GLY A 30 1.94 6.89 17.63
C GLY A 30 1.10 5.81 16.93
N GLU A 31 -0.22 5.83 17.08
CA GLU A 31 -1.11 4.77 16.59
C GLU A 31 -1.64 5.03 15.18
N THR A 32 -2.03 3.95 14.49
CA THR A 32 -2.79 4.04 13.24
C THR A 32 -4.28 4.13 13.56
N VAL A 33 -4.96 5.13 13.01
CA VAL A 33 -6.41 5.29 13.09
C VAL A 33 -7.03 5.10 11.70
N TYR A 34 -8.24 4.54 11.67
CA TYR A 34 -8.94 4.22 10.44
C TYR A 34 -10.25 5.02 10.40
N LEU A 35 -10.38 5.85 9.37
CA LEU A 35 -11.62 6.55 9.07
C LEU A 35 -12.39 5.77 8.00
N ASP A 36 -13.48 5.14 8.40
CA ASP A 36 -14.39 4.45 7.48
C ASP A 36 -14.98 5.40 6.43
N ASP A 37 -15.07 4.92 5.18
CA ASP A 37 -15.91 5.56 4.16
C ASP A 37 -17.37 5.13 4.41
N GLY A 38 -18.17 6.05 4.94
CA GLY A 38 -19.57 5.77 5.28
C GLY A 38 -20.47 5.40 4.10
N LEU A 39 -20.07 5.68 2.85
CA LEU A 39 -20.80 5.22 1.66
C LEU A 39 -20.51 3.75 1.34
N ILE A 40 -19.32 3.26 1.69
CA ILE A 40 -18.87 1.90 1.41
C ILE A 40 -19.15 0.98 2.60
N SER A 41 -18.73 1.38 3.80
CA SER A 41 -18.84 0.56 5.01
C SER A 41 -20.21 0.66 5.69
N GLY A 42 -20.95 1.77 5.46
CA GLY A 42 -22.17 2.10 6.21
C GLY A 42 -21.93 2.46 7.68
N MET A 43 -20.68 2.54 8.11
CA MET A 43 -20.25 2.96 9.43
C MET A 43 -19.69 4.38 9.38
N ARG A 44 -19.91 5.16 10.44
CA ARG A 44 -19.42 6.53 10.54
C ARG A 44 -18.87 6.80 11.92
N ASN A 45 -17.69 7.41 11.98
CA ASN A 45 -17.03 7.78 13.23
C ASN A 45 -16.95 9.30 13.35
N GLU A 46 -18.04 9.93 13.79
CA GLU A 46 -18.13 11.39 13.90
C GLU A 46 -17.09 11.96 14.88
N GLU A 47 -16.70 11.21 15.92
CA GLU A 47 -15.67 11.65 16.86
C GLU A 47 -14.31 11.76 16.15
N LEU A 48 -13.92 10.75 15.37
CA LEU A 48 -12.68 10.76 14.60
C LEU A 48 -12.70 11.79 13.47
N GLU A 49 -13.84 11.96 12.77
CA GLU A 49 -14.00 13.00 11.75
C GLU A 49 -13.74 14.40 12.34
N ASN A 50 -14.42 14.74 13.44
CA ASN A 50 -14.23 16.02 14.11
C ASN A 50 -12.79 16.20 14.61
N LEU A 51 -12.16 15.13 15.08
CA LEU A 51 -10.78 15.15 15.55
C LEU A 51 -9.78 15.39 14.42
N LEU A 52 -9.98 14.75 13.26
CA LEU A 52 -9.19 14.97 12.06
C LEU A 52 -9.36 16.40 11.52
N GLU A 53 -10.55 16.98 11.63
CA GLU A 53 -10.80 18.37 11.23
C GLU A 53 -10.16 19.38 12.19
N THR A 54 -10.27 19.15 13.50
CA THR A 54 -9.85 20.10 14.53
C THR A 54 -8.36 20.04 14.86
N GLU A 55 -7.73 18.86 14.79
CA GLU A 55 -6.31 18.63 15.06
C GLU A 55 -5.56 18.06 13.84
N SER A 56 -5.95 18.47 12.63
CA SER A 56 -5.41 17.95 11.35
C SER A 56 -3.87 17.87 11.28
N GLU A 57 -3.15 18.84 11.84
CA GLU A 57 -1.68 18.89 11.81
C GLU A 57 -0.99 17.69 12.49
N ARG A 58 -1.67 16.98 13.39
CA ARG A 58 -1.09 15.81 14.07
C ARG A 58 -1.25 14.52 13.27
N PHE A 59 -2.09 14.52 12.23
CA PHE A 59 -2.44 13.31 11.49
C PHE A 59 -1.78 13.27 10.12
N TYR A 60 -1.15 12.14 9.83
CA TYR A 60 -0.48 11.88 8.57
C TYR A 60 -1.24 10.80 7.82
N ARG A 61 -1.84 11.14 6.68
CA ARG A 61 -2.54 10.17 5.84
C ARG A 61 -1.55 9.17 5.25
N PHE A 62 -1.77 7.88 5.48
CA PHE A 62 -0.99 6.83 4.83
C PHE A 62 -1.26 6.77 3.32
N PRO A 63 -0.36 6.18 2.51
CA PRO A 63 -0.61 5.98 1.09
C PRO A 63 -1.92 5.21 0.87
N SER A 64 -2.78 5.71 0.01
CA SER A 64 -3.96 4.97 -0.44
C SER A 64 -3.60 3.97 -1.53
N LYS A 65 -4.50 3.05 -1.84
CA LYS A 65 -4.34 2.11 -2.97
C LYS A 65 -4.02 2.81 -4.30
N TRP A 66 -4.47 4.06 -4.46
CA TRP A 66 -4.22 4.87 -5.63
C TRP A 66 -2.79 5.42 -5.64
N ASP A 67 -2.24 5.75 -4.48
CA ASP A 67 -0.85 6.23 -4.31
C ASP A 67 0.16 5.07 -4.47
N ILE A 68 -0.24 3.86 -4.09
CA ILE A 68 0.60 2.65 -4.16
C ILE A 68 0.80 2.19 -5.61
N HIS A 69 -0.19 2.40 -6.48
CA HIS A 69 -0.16 1.97 -7.88
C HIS A 69 0.24 0.49 -8.05
N GLU A 70 -0.41 -0.44 -7.34
CA GLU A 70 -0.03 -1.87 -7.33
C GLU A 70 0.00 -2.50 -8.73
N TYR A 71 -0.84 -2.02 -9.66
CA TYR A 71 -0.80 -2.46 -11.05
C TYR A 71 0.56 -2.14 -11.72
N SER A 72 1.15 -0.98 -11.45
CA SER A 72 2.48 -0.63 -11.96
C SER A 72 3.57 -1.49 -11.33
N ILE A 73 3.43 -1.87 -10.05
CA ILE A 73 4.35 -2.84 -9.42
C ILE A 73 4.30 -4.20 -10.12
N MET A 74 3.11 -4.62 -10.58
CA MET A 74 2.97 -5.83 -11.39
C MET A 74 3.68 -5.70 -12.75
N GLU A 75 3.55 -4.55 -13.42
CA GLU A 75 4.27 -4.26 -14.68
C GLU A 75 5.79 -4.30 -14.46
N ASP A 76 6.30 -3.60 -13.46
CA ASP A 76 7.73 -3.56 -13.12
C ASP A 76 8.27 -4.96 -12.78
N PHE A 77 7.49 -5.77 -12.07
CA PHE A 77 7.86 -7.16 -11.79
C PHE A 77 8.00 -7.96 -13.07
N ILE A 78 7.03 -7.87 -13.98
CA ILE A 78 7.05 -8.58 -15.26
C ILE A 78 8.25 -8.15 -16.09
N ASP A 79 8.54 -6.85 -16.14
CA ASP A 79 9.69 -6.29 -16.86
C ASP A 79 11.04 -6.73 -16.26
N SER A 80 11.07 -7.01 -14.95
CA SER A 80 12.27 -7.52 -14.26
C SER A 80 12.59 -9.00 -14.56
N LEU A 81 11.63 -9.77 -15.09
CA LEU A 81 11.83 -11.18 -15.41
C LEU A 81 12.75 -11.38 -16.61
N THR A 82 13.36 -12.57 -16.69
CA THR A 82 14.12 -12.95 -17.89
C THR A 82 13.20 -12.99 -19.11
N PRO A 83 13.56 -12.35 -20.23
CA PRO A 83 12.75 -12.36 -21.44
C PRO A 83 12.41 -13.77 -21.92
N GLY A 84 11.13 -14.01 -22.22
CA GLY A 84 10.63 -15.28 -22.70
C GLY A 84 9.20 -15.60 -22.25
N GLY A 85 8.83 -16.88 -22.33
CA GLY A 85 7.44 -17.30 -22.21
C GLY A 85 6.73 -16.91 -20.90
N ILE A 86 7.44 -16.91 -19.75
CA ILE A 86 6.83 -16.50 -18.47
C ILE A 86 6.51 -15.00 -18.48
N GLN A 87 7.45 -14.17 -18.92
CA GLN A 87 7.26 -12.72 -19.04
C GLN A 87 6.09 -12.40 -19.98
N ASP A 88 6.06 -13.01 -21.17
CA ASP A 88 5.01 -12.79 -22.18
C ASP A 88 3.61 -13.19 -21.65
N GLU A 89 3.52 -14.34 -20.99
CA GLU A 89 2.26 -14.85 -20.43
C GLU A 89 1.73 -13.95 -19.30
N LEU A 90 2.60 -13.45 -18.42
CA LEU A 90 2.19 -12.52 -17.38
C LEU A 90 1.81 -11.14 -17.95
N ALA A 91 2.58 -10.61 -18.91
CA ALA A 91 2.26 -9.36 -19.60
C ALA A 91 0.90 -9.40 -20.30
N TRP A 92 0.51 -10.59 -20.80
CA TRP A 92 -0.83 -10.80 -21.34
C TRP A 92 -1.89 -10.94 -20.23
N ALA A 93 -1.58 -11.66 -19.15
CA ALA A 93 -2.51 -11.93 -18.05
C ALA A 93 -3.02 -10.66 -17.35
N ILE A 94 -2.17 -9.63 -17.24
CA ILE A 94 -2.53 -8.37 -16.58
C ILE A 94 -3.43 -7.45 -17.41
N ARG A 95 -3.72 -7.79 -18.67
CA ARG A 95 -4.56 -6.93 -19.53
C ARG A 95 -6.04 -7.05 -19.18
N GLY A 96 -6.71 -5.92 -19.02
CA GLY A 96 -8.18 -5.85 -18.87
C GLY A 96 -8.70 -6.29 -17.50
N SER A 97 -10.02 -6.42 -17.37
CA SER A 97 -10.67 -6.74 -16.10
C SER A 97 -10.22 -8.10 -15.55
N GLY A 98 -10.03 -8.20 -14.23
CA GLY A 98 -9.57 -9.42 -13.58
C GLY A 98 -8.05 -9.69 -13.68
N ALA A 99 -7.27 -8.66 -14.04
CA ALA A 99 -5.81 -8.69 -14.14
C ALA A 99 -5.13 -9.34 -12.92
N PHE A 100 -5.42 -8.83 -11.72
CA PHE A 100 -4.86 -9.31 -10.47
C PHE A 100 -5.07 -10.81 -10.23
N ARG A 101 -6.29 -11.30 -10.48
CA ARG A 101 -6.60 -12.72 -10.30
C ARG A 101 -5.81 -13.59 -11.27
N ARG A 102 -5.84 -13.25 -12.57
CA ARG A 102 -5.11 -14.02 -13.59
C ARG A 102 -3.60 -13.98 -13.38
N PHE A 103 -3.07 -12.83 -12.98
CA PHE A 103 -1.66 -12.67 -12.64
C PHE A 103 -1.28 -13.64 -11.53
N LYS A 104 -1.99 -13.63 -10.41
CA LYS A 104 -1.77 -14.58 -9.31
C LYS A 104 -1.88 -16.03 -9.79
N ASP A 105 -2.94 -16.39 -10.51
CA ASP A 105 -3.13 -17.75 -11.07
C ASP A 105 -1.92 -18.19 -11.92
N LYS A 106 -1.33 -17.28 -12.71
CA LYS A 106 -0.13 -17.56 -13.52
C LYS A 106 1.13 -17.67 -12.66
N LEU A 107 1.31 -16.85 -11.63
CA LEU A 107 2.42 -17.00 -10.68
C LEU A 107 2.40 -18.40 -10.04
N TYR A 108 1.22 -18.86 -9.59
CA TYR A 108 1.03 -20.21 -9.05
C TYR A 108 1.37 -21.29 -10.08
N PHE A 109 0.90 -21.12 -11.31
CA PHE A 109 1.17 -22.09 -12.39
C PHE A 109 2.67 -22.22 -12.70
N PHE A 110 3.42 -21.12 -12.67
CA PHE A 110 4.85 -21.10 -12.95
C PHE A 110 5.73 -21.36 -11.72
N GLY A 111 5.17 -21.40 -10.51
CA GLY A 111 5.92 -21.63 -9.26
C GLY A 111 6.86 -20.47 -8.89
N ILE A 112 6.46 -19.23 -9.22
CA ILE A 112 7.27 -18.02 -8.99
C ILE A 112 6.59 -17.05 -8.01
N GLU A 113 5.63 -17.51 -7.22
CA GLU A 113 4.89 -16.68 -6.26
C GLU A 113 5.84 -16.02 -5.26
N GLN A 114 6.87 -16.76 -4.80
CA GLN A 114 7.83 -16.21 -3.86
C GLN A 114 8.64 -15.06 -4.46
N GLN A 115 9.02 -15.16 -5.75
CA GLN A 115 9.73 -14.05 -6.42
C GLN A 115 8.85 -12.80 -6.50
N TRP A 116 7.54 -12.98 -6.73
CA TRP A 116 6.59 -11.89 -6.69
C TRP A 116 6.45 -11.28 -5.29
N TYR A 117 6.32 -12.11 -4.25
CA TYR A 117 6.22 -11.61 -2.87
C TYR A 117 7.46 -10.82 -2.47
N ASP A 118 8.65 -11.36 -2.73
CA ASP A 118 9.92 -10.67 -2.43
C ASP A 118 10.01 -9.33 -3.17
N PHE A 119 9.59 -9.28 -4.44
CA PHE A 119 9.59 -8.06 -5.25
C PHE A 119 8.60 -7.02 -4.72
N ARG A 120 7.37 -7.45 -4.45
CA ARG A 120 6.29 -6.58 -3.98
C ARG A 120 6.59 -6.03 -2.58
N ASP A 121 7.09 -6.87 -1.69
CA ASP A 121 7.42 -6.46 -0.32
C ASP A 121 8.57 -5.44 -0.33
N ASN A 122 9.55 -5.61 -1.23
CA ASN A 122 10.57 -4.59 -1.47
C ASN A 122 9.98 -3.28 -2.05
N ALA A 123 9.07 -3.37 -3.01
CA ALA A 123 8.40 -2.19 -3.57
C ALA A 123 7.58 -1.43 -2.51
N PHE A 124 6.86 -2.14 -1.63
CA PHE A 124 6.11 -1.56 -0.51
C PHE A 124 7.04 -0.92 0.51
N ARG A 125 8.17 -1.55 0.81
CA ARG A 125 9.20 -0.95 1.67
C ARG A 125 9.75 0.35 1.08
N GLU A 126 10.05 0.41 -0.22
CA GLU A 126 10.52 1.64 -0.87
C GLU A 126 9.45 2.73 -0.88
N LEU A 127 8.17 2.37 -1.06
CA LEU A 127 7.04 3.30 -0.92
C LEU A 127 6.92 3.83 0.50
N ALA A 128 7.07 2.98 1.53
CA ALA A 128 7.05 3.37 2.92
C ALA A 128 8.18 4.36 3.25
N ILE A 129 9.41 4.09 2.80
CA ILE A 129 10.57 4.97 2.98
C ILE A 129 10.32 6.33 2.29
N ARG A 130 9.78 6.31 1.07
CA ARG A 130 9.43 7.53 0.33
C ARG A 130 8.38 8.34 1.08
N TRP A 131 7.32 7.69 1.58
CA TRP A 131 6.29 8.35 2.35
C TRP A 131 6.85 9.00 3.61
N CYS A 132 7.73 8.32 4.36
CA CYS A 132 8.40 8.93 5.52
C CYS A 132 9.19 10.19 5.11
N ARG A 133 9.95 10.11 4.01
CA ARG A 133 10.73 11.24 3.50
C ARG A 133 9.85 12.43 3.09
N ASP A 134 8.78 12.17 2.35
CA ASP A 134 7.87 13.20 1.84
C ASP A 134 7.11 13.91 2.98
N ASN A 135 6.96 13.25 4.12
CA ASN A 135 6.36 13.80 5.35
C ASN A 135 7.40 14.31 6.37
N GLU A 136 8.69 14.35 6.00
CA GLU A 136 9.81 14.79 6.85
C GLU A 136 9.92 13.99 8.19
N LEU A 137 9.58 12.71 8.14
CA LEU A 137 9.61 11.78 9.28
C LEU A 137 10.89 10.94 9.28
N GLU A 138 11.47 10.75 10.46
CA GLU A 138 12.45 9.69 10.66
C GLU A 138 11.72 8.35 10.86
N TYR A 139 12.35 7.24 10.46
CA TYR A 139 11.79 5.91 10.70
C TYR A 139 12.77 5.01 11.46
N THR A 140 12.21 3.99 12.12
CA THR A 140 12.98 2.89 12.72
C THR A 140 12.69 1.60 11.98
N GLU A 141 13.70 0.73 11.87
CA GLU A 141 13.53 -0.65 11.39
C GLU A 141 12.77 -1.52 12.40
#